data_AF-A0A401Q2Q7-F1
#
_entry.id   AF-A0A401Q2Q7-F1
#
_cell.length_a   1.000
_cell.length_b   1.000
_cell.length_c   1.000
_cell.angle_alpha   90.00
_cell.angle_beta   90.00
_cell.angle_gamma   90.00
#
_symmetry.space_group_name_H-M   'P 1'
#
loop_
_entity.id
_entity.type
_entity.pdbx_description
1 polymer ?
#
loop_
_entity_poly.entity_id
_entity_poly.type
_entity_poly.pdbx_seq_one_letter_code
_entity_poly.pdbx_strand_id
1 'polypeptide(L)'
;NLLPISHVCIEDGERPLVLLPYMNWGNLKLFLRQCKLAEANNPQAISQQDLVHMAIQIACGMSYLARREVIHKDLATRNCV
;
A
#
# COMPACT_ATOMS: atom_id res chain seq x y z
N ASN A 1 7.25 0.97 -5.49
CA ASN A 1 6.16 1.22 -4.53
C ASN A 1 4.92 1.80 -5.19
N LEU A 2 4.46 1.19 -6.28
CA LEU A 2 3.16 1.46 -6.88
C LEU A 2 2.59 0.10 -7.25
N LEU A 3 1.31 -0.12 -7.00
CA LEU A 3 0.61 -1.36 -7.38
C LEU A 3 -0.21 -1.08 -8.64
N PRO A 4 0.31 -1.40 -9.85
CA PRO A 4 -0.43 -1.18 -11.08
C PRO A 4 -1.55 -2.22 -11.23
N ILE A 5 -2.55 -1.87 -12.03
CA ILE A 5 -3.53 -2.83 -12.53
C ILE A 5 -2.82 -3.78 -13.49
N SER A 6 -3.05 -5.09 -13.34
CA SER A 6 -2.49 -6.11 -14.23
C SER A 6 -3.48 -6.51 -15.32
N HIS A 7 -4.74 -6.74 -14.96
CA HIS A 7 -5.78 -7.18 -15.89
C HIS A 7 -7.14 -6.55 -15.56
N VAL A 8 -8.05 -6.62 -16.52
CA VAL A 8 -9.45 -6.21 -16.36
C VAL A 8 -10.37 -7.27 -16.96
N CYS A 9 -11.54 -7.45 -16.38
CA CYS A 9 -12.66 -8.21 -16.98
C CYS A 9 -13.79 -7.20 -17.24
N ILE A 10 -14.25 -7.12 -18.48
CA ILE A 10 -15.22 -6.10 -18.94
C ILE A 10 -16.28 -6.70 -19.88
N GLU A 11 -16.60 -7.99 -19.74
CA GLU A 11 -17.60 -8.63 -20.60
C GLU A 11 -19.00 -8.01 -20.41
N ASP A 12 -19.73 -7.88 -21.53
CA ASP A 12 -21.09 -7.36 -21.54
C ASP A 12 -22.02 -8.24 -20.71
N GLY A 13 -22.81 -7.62 -19.83
CA GLY A 13 -23.72 -8.31 -18.92
C GLY A 13 -23.10 -8.70 -17.56
N GLU A 14 -21.79 -8.54 -17.39
CA GLU A 14 -21.08 -8.83 -16.14
C GLU A 14 -20.60 -7.55 -15.43
N ARG A 15 -20.24 -7.67 -14.15
CA ARG A 15 -19.66 -6.54 -13.39
C ARG A 15 -18.18 -6.37 -13.77
N PRO A 16 -17.72 -5.16 -14.10
CA PRO A 16 -16.31 -4.92 -14.39
C PRO A 16 -15.42 -5.28 -13.19
N LEU A 17 -14.34 -6.00 -13.44
CA LEU A 17 -13.35 -6.38 -12.44
C LEU A 17 -11.97 -5.81 -12.80
N VAL A 18 -11.22 -5.44 -11.78
CA VAL A 18 -9.82 -5.00 -11.89
C VAL A 18 -8.97 -5.97 -11.08
N LEU A 19 -7.98 -6.56 -11.73
CA LEU A 19 -7.06 -7.50 -11.11
C LEU A 19 -5.72 -6.82 -10.84
N LEU A 20 -5.26 -6.92 -9.60
CA LEU A 20 -3.97 -6.40 -9.15
C LEU A 20 -3.14 -7.54 -8.53
N PRO A 21 -1.79 -7.45 -8.54
CA PRO A 21 -0.96 -8.39 -7.82
C PRO A 21 -1.32 -8.44 -6.33
N TYR A 22 -1.35 -9.65 -5.75
CA TYR A 22 -1.71 -9.84 -4.36
C TYR A 22 -0.57 -9.48 -3.41
N MET A 23 -0.87 -8.67 -2.40
CA MET A 23 0.06 -8.27 -1.33
C MET A 23 -0.39 -8.95 -0.03
N ASN A 24 0.40 -9.90 0.46
CA ASN A 24 0.00 -10.86 1.50
C ASN A 24 -0.31 -10.23 2.87
N TRP A 25 0.31 -9.10 3.21
CA TRP A 25 0.02 -8.36 4.45
C TRP A 25 -1.10 -7.32 4.31
N GLY A 26 -1.57 -7.09 3.07
CA GLY A 26 -2.71 -6.23 2.78
C GLY A 26 -2.51 -4.77 3.20
N ASN A 27 -3.58 -4.15 3.67
CA ASN A 27 -3.66 -2.71 3.91
C ASN A 27 -2.66 -2.21 4.98
N LEU A 28 -1.78 -1.27 4.62
CA LEU A 28 -0.73 -0.76 5.52
C LEU A 28 -1.29 -0.12 6.81
N LYS A 29 -2.42 0.61 6.75
CA LYS A 29 -3.06 1.16 7.96
C LYS A 29 -3.51 0.06 8.92
N LEU A 30 -4.08 -1.03 8.40
CA LEU A 30 -4.54 -2.15 9.23
C LEU A 30 -3.34 -2.93 9.79
N PHE A 31 -2.32 -3.18 8.96
CA PHE A 31 -1.08 -3.82 9.37
C PHE A 31 -0.40 -3.06 10.52
N LEU A 32 -0.20 -1.73 10.38
CA LEU A 32 0.43 -0.92 11.44
C LEU A 32 -0.39 -0.93 12.75
N ARG A 33 -1.73 -0.98 12.67
CA ARG A 33 -2.59 -1.12 13.86
C ARG A 33 -2.41 -2.48 14.53
N GLN A 34 -2.29 -3.55 13.76
CA GLN A 34 -2.03 -4.89 14.28
C GLN A 34 -0.65 -4.95 14.95
N CYS A 35 0.38 -4.38 14.34
CA CYS A 35 1.71 -4.26 14.94
C CYS A 35 1.62 -3.56 16.31
N LYS A 36 0.98 -2.39 16.37
CA LYS A 36 0.80 -1.63 17.62
C LYS A 36 0.10 -2.42 18.73
N LEU A 37 -0.90 -3.24 18.38
CA LEU A 37 -1.57 -4.11 19.35
C LEU A 37 -0.66 -5.25 19.82
N ALA A 38 0.19 -5.77 18.93
CA ALA A 38 1.16 -6.80 19.25
C ALA A 38 2.29 -6.28 20.15
N GLU A 39 2.75 -5.03 20.00
CA GLU A 39 3.77 -4.42 20.87
C GLU A 39 3.35 -4.40 22.34
N ALA A 40 2.06 -4.26 22.62
CA ALA A 40 1.53 -4.30 23.99
C ALA A 40 1.77 -5.67 24.67
N ASN A 41 1.93 -6.74 23.89
CA ASN A 41 2.04 -8.12 24.37
C ASN A 41 3.38 -8.80 24.01
N ASN A 42 4.20 -8.22 23.13
CA ASN A 42 5.44 -8.84 22.65
C ASN A 42 6.45 -7.78 22.12
N PRO A 43 7.69 -7.71 22.66
CA PRO A 43 8.70 -6.72 22.24
C PRO A 43 9.35 -6.96 20.86
N GLN A 44 8.99 -8.02 20.12
CA GLN A 44 9.35 -8.17 18.70
C GLN A 44 8.49 -7.29 17.79
N ALA A 45 8.41 -6.02 18.18
CA ALA A 45 7.69 -4.93 17.54
C ALA A 45 8.33 -4.54 16.20
N ILE A 46 7.53 -3.92 15.33
CA ILE A 46 8.04 -3.28 14.12
C ILE A 46 9.11 -2.24 14.51
N SER A 47 10.30 -2.30 13.93
CA SER A 47 11.36 -1.38 14.32
C SER A 47 11.15 0.00 13.70
N GLN A 48 11.75 1.04 14.29
CA GLN A 48 11.79 2.36 13.65
C GLN A 48 12.46 2.31 12.27
N GLN A 49 13.44 1.44 12.09
CA GLN A 49 14.10 1.23 10.81
C GLN A 49 13.12 0.67 9.76
N ASP A 50 12.25 -0.28 10.13
CA ASP A 50 11.20 -0.81 9.24
C ASP A 50 10.22 0.30 8.81
N LEU A 51 9.82 1.16 9.75
CA LEU A 51 8.94 2.30 9.45
C LEU A 51 9.61 3.29 8.48
N VAL A 52 10.90 3.58 8.68
CA VAL A 52 11.68 4.42 7.75
C VAL A 52 11.78 3.77 6.38
N HIS A 53 12.01 2.44 6.31
CA HIS A 53 12.01 1.71 5.04
C HIS A 53 10.66 1.82 4.31
N MET A 54 9.53 1.71 5.01
CA MET A 54 8.20 1.91 4.41
C MET A 54 8.03 3.34 3.87
N ALA A 55 8.43 4.35 4.66
CA ALA A 55 8.34 5.75 4.27
C ALA A 55 9.19 6.07 3.02
N ILE A 56 10.43 5.56 2.96
CA ILE A 56 11.30 5.72 1.79
C ILE A 56 10.63 5.12 0.55
N GLN A 57 10.06 3.92 0.66
CA GLN A 57 9.40 3.30 -0.49
C GLN A 57 8.21 4.15 -0.97
N ILE A 58 7.37 4.67 -0.05
CA ILE A 58 6.25 5.57 -0.40
C ILE A 58 6.76 6.84 -1.09
N ALA A 59 7.81 7.47 -0.56
CA ALA A 59 8.43 8.65 -1.14
C ALA A 59 8.98 8.39 -2.55
N CYS A 60 9.61 7.23 -2.78
CA CYS A 60 10.08 6.81 -4.10
C CYS A 60 8.90 6.66 -5.09
N GLY A 61 7.79 6.06 -4.68
CA GLY A 61 6.56 5.96 -5.48
C GLY A 61 5.97 7.33 -5.83
N MET A 62 5.90 8.23 -4.85
CA MET A 62 5.39 9.59 -5.07
C MET A 62 6.32 10.44 -5.95
N SER A 63 7.63 10.31 -5.80
CA SER A 63 8.62 10.96 -6.67
C SER A 63 8.45 10.52 -8.13
N TYR A 64 8.17 9.23 -8.36
CA TYR A 64 7.88 8.72 -9.69
C TYR A 64 6.60 9.33 -10.29
N LEU A 65 5.53 9.48 -9.51
CA LEU A 65 4.28 10.10 -9.94
C LEU A 65 4.45 11.59 -10.24
N ALA A 66 5.15 12.31 -9.36
CA ALA A 66 5.40 13.75 -9.51
C ALA A 66 6.19 14.08 -10.78
N ARG A 67 7.20 13.27 -11.13
CA ARG A 67 7.98 13.42 -12.39
C ARG A 67 7.14 13.22 -13.65
N ARG A 68 5.92 12.68 -13.52
CA ARG A 68 4.95 12.47 -14.61
C ARG A 68 3.75 13.38 -14.50
N GLU A 69 3.83 14.40 -13.64
CA GLU A 69 2.75 15.36 -13.40
C GLU A 69 1.45 14.70 -12.89
N VAL A 70 1.57 13.50 -12.29
CA VAL A 70 0.45 12.78 -11.69
C VAL A 70 0.35 13.14 -10.21
N ILE A 71 -0.76 13.78 -9.82
CA ILE A 71 -1.08 14.10 -8.43
C ILE A 71 -1.99 13.00 -7.86
N HIS A 72 -1.54 12.29 -6.82
CA HIS A 72 -2.31 11.20 -6.20
C HIS A 72 -3.64 11.70 -5.58
N LYS A 73 -3.67 12.92 -5.03
CA LYS A 73 -4.81 13.58 -4.35
C LYS A 73 -5.33 12.92 -3.08
N ASP A 74 -5.12 11.62 -2.88
CA ASP A 74 -5.47 10.91 -1.65
C ASP A 74 -4.33 10.08 -1.04
N LEU A 75 -3.13 10.67 -0.89
CA LEU A 75 -2.00 9.94 -0.32
C LEU A 75 -2.24 9.67 1.17
N ALA A 76 -2.43 8.42 1.54
CA ALA A 76 -2.65 7.98 2.92
C ALA A 76 -2.27 6.51 3.09
N THR A 77 -1.95 6.08 4.32
CA THR A 77 -1.61 4.67 4.63
C THR A 77 -2.72 3.67 4.32
N ARG A 78 -3.98 4.12 4.21
CA ARG A 78 -5.11 3.28 3.76
C ARG A 78 -5.07 2.95 2.26
N ASN A 79 -4.28 3.68 1.47
CA ASN A 79 -4.09 3.50 0.04
C ASN A 79 -2.71 2.87 -0.26
N CYS A 80 -2.06 2.29 0.75
CA CYS A 80 -0.82 1.55 0.62
C CYS A 80 -1.03 0.10 1.05
N VAL A 81 -0.26 -0.79 0.46
CA VAL A 81 -0.21 -2.24 0.72
C VAL A 81 1.24 -2.73 0.69
#